data_AF-A0A975J148-F1
#
_entry.id   AF-A0A975J148-F1
#
_cell.length_a   1.000
_cell.length_b   1.000
_cell.length_c   1.000
_cell.angle_alpha   90.00
_cell.angle_beta   90.00
_cell.angle_gamma   90.00
#
_symmetry.space_group_name_H-M   'P 1'
#
loop_
_entity.id
_entity.type
_entity.pdbx_description
1 polymer ?
#
loop_
_entity_poly.entity_id
_entity_poly.type
_entity_poly.pdbx_seq_one_letter_code
_entity_poly.pdbx_strand_id
1 'polypeptide(L)' 'MSTITTKDETSIYYKDWGSGQPIVYPGAPHGITDTHKDQLNADPLAFIQA' A
#
# COMPACT_ATOMS: atom_id res chain seq x y z
N MET A 1 -6.27 16.74 11.40
CA MET A 1 -4.98 16.07 11.10
C MET A 1 -4.92 14.84 11.96
N SER A 2 -4.77 13.66 11.36
CA SER A 2 -4.85 12.38 12.06
C SER A 2 -3.46 11.88 12.46
N THR A 3 -3.36 11.26 13.63
CA THR A 3 -2.11 10.72 14.18
C THR A 3 -2.32 9.32 14.73
N ILE A 4 -1.30 8.46 14.64
CA ILE A 4 -1.21 7.18 15.35
C ILE A 4 -0.11 7.27 16.41
N THR A 5 -0.38 6.77 17.60
CA THR A 5 0.60 6.70 18.70
C THR A 5 1.17 5.29 18.76
N THR A 6 2.49 5.17 18.69
CA THR A 6 3.20 3.89 18.82
C THR A 6 3.36 3.50 20.29
N LYS A 7 3.78 2.25 20.55
CA LYS A 7 3.97 1.71 21.90
C LYS A 7 5.00 2.48 22.74
N ASP A 8 5.88 3.24 22.10
CA ASP A 8 6.90 4.08 22.74
C ASP A 8 6.48 5.55 22.82
N GLU A 9 5.17 5.84 22.71
CA GLU A 9 4.57 7.16 22.76
C GLU A 9 4.97 8.11 21.61
N THR A 10 5.61 7.60 20.55
CA THR A 10 5.89 8.40 19.34
C THR A 10 4.58 8.68 18.59
N SER A 11 4.32 9.96 18.31
CA SER A 11 3.19 10.39 17.50
C SER A 11 3.57 10.49 16.03
N ILE A 12 2.91 9.70 15.18
CA ILE A 12 3.13 9.70 13.73
C ILE A 12 1.90 10.29 13.05
N TYR A 13 2.08 11.38 12.32
CA TYR A 13 1.05 11.94 11.45
C TYR A 13 0.80 11.02 10.25
N TYR A 14 -0.48 10.84 9.89
CA TYR A 14 -0.86 10.22 8.64
C TYR A 14 -2.02 10.96 8.00
N LYS A 15 -2.12 10.85 6.67
CA LYS A 15 -3.29 11.28 5.92
C LYS A 15 -4.20 10.09 5.67
N ASP A 16 -5.45 10.22 6.07
CA ASP A 16 -6.50 9.28 5.72
C ASP A 16 -6.96 9.56 4.27
N TRP A 17 -6.87 8.54 3.42
CA TRP A 17 -7.29 8.59 2.01
C TRP A 17 -8.61 7.85 1.77
N GLY A 18 -9.25 7.34 2.82
CA GLY A 18 -10.48 6.54 2.76
C GLY A 18 -10.23 5.05 2.94
N SER A 19 -11.23 4.26 2.55
CA SER A 19 -11.25 2.80 2.72
C SER A 19 -10.94 2.06 1.42
N GLY A 20 -10.22 0.94 1.50
CA GLY A 20 -9.95 0.04 0.39
C GLY A 20 -9.12 -1.16 0.82
N GLN A 21 -9.10 -2.23 0.01
CA GLN A 21 -8.26 -3.39 0.27
C GLN A 21 -6.79 -3.05 -0.09
N PRO A 22 -5.84 -3.08 0.86
CA PRO A 22 -4.44 -2.90 0.54
C PRO A 22 -3.90 -4.12 -0.22
N ILE A 23 -3.08 -3.84 -1.23
CA ILE A 23 -2.28 -4.85 -1.95
C ILE A 23 -0.81 -4.63 -1.53
N VAL A 24 -0.18 -5.68 -1.03
CA VAL A 24 1.20 -5.66 -0.53
C VAL A 24 1.98 -6.73 -1.29
N TYR A 25 3.18 -6.40 -1.75
CA TYR A 25 4.11 -7.33 -2.43
C TYR A 25 5.23 -7.73 -1.45
N PRO A 26 5.10 -8.82 -0.67
CA PRO A 26 6.04 -9.13 0.40
C PRO A 26 7.39 -9.56 -0.17
N GLY A 27 8.47 -8.92 0.27
CA GLY A 27 9.83 -9.24 -0.16
C GLY A 27 10.18 -8.84 -1.59
N ALA A 28 9.28 -8.19 -2.33
CA ALA A 28 9.57 -7.68 -3.66
C ALA A 28 10.54 -6.48 -3.58
N PRO A 29 11.45 -6.31 -4.57
CA PRO A 29 12.38 -5.19 -4.58
C PRO A 29 11.64 -3.89 -4.90
N HIS A 30 12.25 -2.74 -4.61
CA HIS A 30 11.65 -1.43 -4.93
C HIS A 30 11.25 -1.29 -6.41
N GLY A 31 12.01 -1.93 -7.32
CA GLY A 31 11.71 -2.01 -8.76
C GLY A 31 10.63 -3.04 -9.13
N ILE A 32 9.47 -3.03 -8.46
CA ILE A 32 8.36 -3.95 -8.78
C ILE A 32 7.81 -3.74 -10.19
N THR A 33 7.92 -2.52 -10.72
CA THR A 33 7.55 -2.17 -12.10
C THR A 33 8.41 -2.86 -13.15
N ASP A 34 9.55 -3.44 -12.77
CA ASP A 34 10.43 -4.22 -13.63
C ASP A 34 10.40 -5.71 -13.29
N THR A 35 10.50 -6.04 -12.00
CA THR A 35 10.66 -7.43 -11.55
C THR A 35 9.34 -8.23 -11.44
N HIS A 36 8.20 -7.54 -11.31
CA HIS A 36 6.88 -8.15 -11.08
C HIS A 36 5.80 -7.54 -12.01
N LYS A 37 6.19 -7.12 -13.23
CA LYS A 37 5.34 -6.34 -14.14
C LYS A 37 3.97 -6.96 -14.36
N ASP A 38 3.92 -8.26 -14.56
CA ASP A 38 2.67 -8.96 -14.90
C ASP A 38 1.69 -8.93 -13.72
N GLN A 39 2.17 -9.21 -12.52
CA GLN A 39 1.37 -9.12 -11.30
C GLN A 39 0.94 -7.67 -11.01
N LEU A 40 1.88 -6.72 -11.09
CA LEU A 40 1.60 -5.30 -10.86
C LEU A 40 0.58 -4.74 -11.86
N ASN A 41 0.56 -5.20 -13.11
CA ASN A 41 -0.42 -4.73 -14.09
C ASN A 41 -1.79 -5.39 -13.89
N ALA A 42 -1.83 -6.65 -13.45
CA ALA A 42 -3.08 -7.35 -13.19
C ALA A 42 -3.85 -6.78 -11.99
N ASP A 43 -3.14 -6.36 -10.94
CA ASP A 43 -3.76 -5.95 -9.67
C ASP A 43 -4.63 -4.67 -9.78
N PRO A 44 -4.17 -3.55 -10.39
CA PRO A 44 -5.02 -2.39 -10.63
C PRO A 44 -6.16 -2.68 -11.59
N LEU A 45 -5.95 -3.53 -12.60
CA LEU A 45 -7.01 -3.93 -13.53
C LEU A 45 -8.12 -4.68 -12.80
N ALA A 46 -7.75 -5.64 -11.95
CA ALA A 46 -8.70 -6.35 -11.11
C ALA A 46 -9.42 -5.39 -10.14
N PHE A 47 -8.70 -4.42 -9.56
CA PHE A 47 -9.29 -3.42 -8.66
C PHE A 47 -10.36 -2.55 -9.34
N ILE A 48 -10.12 -2.07 -10.57
CA ILE A 48 -11.09 -1.22 -11.28
C ILE A 48 -12.27 -2.00 -11.87
N GLN A 49 -12.15 -3.33 -11.99
CA GLN A 49 -13.19 -4.21 -12.51
C GLN A 49 -14.12 -4.78 -11.43
N ALA A 50 -13.79 -4.57 -10.15
CA ALA A 50 -14.53 -5.06 -9.00
C ALA A 50 -15.80 -4.24 -8.68
#